data_AF-A0A919WEN0-F1
#
_entry.id   AF-A0A919WEN0-F1
#
_cell.length_a   1.000
_cell.length_b   1.000
_cell.length_c   1.000
_cell.angle_alpha   90.00
_cell.angle_beta   90.00
_cell.angle_gamma   90.00
#
_symmetry.space_group_name_H-M   'P 1'
#
loop_
_entity.id
_entity.type
_entity.pdbx_description
1 polymer ?
#
loop_
_entity_poly.entity_id
_entity_poly.type
_entity_poly.pdbx_seq_one_letter_code
_entity_poly.pdbx_strand_id
1 'polypeptide(L)'
;MKLFFLKFVFVLALMFVSVLFGMQQANEGIDRMKGFEDHNFKEALHVTENEGGEVELAVLGNDISSHDIQEKKAKLEKMKAYNFFSSIGKKLAEGVSSFANKAIELITELFQ
;
A
#
# COMPACT_ATOMS: atom_id res chain seq x y z
N MET A 1 33.66 -15.27 14.60
CA MET A 1 33.28 -15.70 13.23
C MET A 1 32.04 -16.60 13.22
N LYS A 2 32.07 -17.84 13.76
CA LYS A 2 30.94 -18.81 13.65
C LYS A 2 29.61 -18.33 14.27
N LEU A 3 29.65 -17.69 15.43
CA LEU A 3 28.45 -17.17 16.10
C LEU A 3 27.81 -16.00 15.34
N PHE A 4 28.61 -15.19 14.66
CA PHE A 4 28.12 -14.09 13.81
C PHE A 4 27.44 -14.63 12.55
N PHE A 5 28.05 -15.64 11.91
CA PHE A 5 27.44 -16.32 10.77
C PHE A 5 26.11 -16.98 11.13
N LEU A 6 26.00 -17.61 12.32
CA LEU A 6 24.74 -18.19 12.78
C LEU A 6 23.65 -17.13 13.00
N LYS A 7 23.99 -15.98 13.61
CA LYS A 7 23.06 -14.84 13.77
C LYS A 7 22.62 -14.30 12.41
N PHE A 8 23.55 -14.19 11.46
CA PHE A 8 23.25 -13.71 10.11
C PHE A 8 22.30 -14.65 9.35
N VAL A 9 22.57 -15.96 9.38
CA VAL A 9 21.69 -16.98 8.79
C VAL A 9 20.31 -16.97 9.46
N PHE A 10 20.25 -16.77 10.78
CA PHE A 10 18.99 -16.67 11.51
C PHE A 10 18.16 -15.43 11.10
N VAL A 11 18.80 -14.27 10.95
CA VAL A 11 18.15 -13.05 10.46
C VAL A 11 17.66 -13.23 9.02
N LEU A 12 18.46 -13.86 8.16
CA LEU A 12 18.05 -14.20 6.79
C LEU A 12 16.82 -15.13 6.77
N ALA A 13 16.81 -16.15 7.63
CA ALA A 13 15.68 -17.05 7.76
C ALA A 13 14.41 -16.31 8.22
N LEU A 14 14.52 -15.42 9.21
CA LEU A 14 13.39 -14.59 9.66
C LEU A 14 12.85 -13.68 8.55
N MET A 15 13.75 -13.04 7.79
CA MET A 15 13.35 -12.21 6.64
C MET A 15 12.62 -13.05 5.58
N PHE A 16 13.13 -14.25 5.28
CA PHE A 16 12.52 -15.15 4.31
C PHE A 16 11.10 -15.57 4.73
N VAL A 17 10.91 -15.96 6.00
CA VAL A 17 9.58 -16.30 6.54
C VAL A 17 8.63 -15.11 6.47
N SER A 18 9.10 -13.92 6.79
CA SER A 18 8.29 -12.69 6.75
C SER A 18 7.80 -12.38 5.34
N VAL A 19 8.65 -12.56 4.33
CA VAL A 19 8.26 -12.37 2.92
C VAL A 19 7.22 -13.40 2.49
N LEU A 20 7.42 -14.69 2.82
CA LEU A 20 6.45 -15.73 2.48
C LEU A 20 5.08 -15.46 3.12
N PHE A 21 5.08 -15.04 4.39
CA PHE A 21 3.86 -14.66 5.08
C PHE A 21 3.17 -13.45 4.41
N GLY A 22 3.94 -12.43 4.04
CA GLY A 22 3.43 -11.27 3.32
C GLY A 22 2.82 -11.62 1.95
N MET A 23 3.44 -12.56 1.23
CA MET A 23 2.89 -13.06 -0.04
C MET A 23 1.58 -13.81 0.14
N GLN A 24 1.45 -14.64 1.18
CA GLN A 24 0.20 -15.34 1.50
C GLN A 24 -0.91 -14.35 1.88
N GLN A 25 -0.60 -13.39 2.75
CA GLN A 25 -1.54 -12.34 3.14
C GLN A 25 -1.98 -11.48 1.94
N ALA A 26 -1.07 -11.17 1.03
CA ALA A 26 -1.40 -10.44 -0.20
C ALA A 26 -2.29 -11.28 -1.14
N ASN A 27 -2.01 -12.57 -1.27
CA ASN A 27 -2.81 -13.46 -2.12
C ASN A 27 -4.25 -13.61 -1.59
N GLU A 28 -4.41 -13.81 -0.26
CA GLU A 28 -5.74 -13.80 0.38
C GLU A 28 -6.43 -12.44 0.25
N GLY A 29 -5.68 -11.33 0.38
CA GLY A 29 -6.23 -9.99 0.17
C GLY A 29 -6.74 -9.77 -1.26
N ILE A 30 -6.00 -10.25 -2.26
CA ILE A 30 -6.40 -10.21 -3.67
C ILE A 30 -7.63 -11.09 -3.90
N ASP A 31 -7.68 -12.29 -3.33
CA ASP A 31 -8.82 -13.19 -3.46
C ASP A 31 -10.11 -12.59 -2.87
N ARG A 32 -10.01 -11.99 -1.68
CA ARG A 32 -11.12 -11.24 -1.05
C ARG A 32 -11.55 -10.03 -1.87
N MET A 33 -10.62 -9.34 -2.53
CA MET A 33 -10.94 -8.21 -3.41
C MET A 33 -11.59 -8.63 -4.72
N LYS A 34 -11.37 -9.87 -5.18
CA LYS A 34 -12.01 -10.40 -6.38
C LYS A 34 -13.44 -10.87 -6.14
N GLY A 35 -13.93 -10.89 -4.90
CA GLY A 35 -15.34 -11.12 -4.59
C GLY A 35 -15.86 -12.53 -4.87
N PHE A 36 -14.98 -13.51 -5.14
CA PHE A 36 -15.35 -14.88 -5.49
C PHE A 36 -16.06 -15.66 -4.36
N GLU A 37 -15.99 -15.19 -3.11
CA GLU A 37 -16.75 -15.77 -1.98
C GLU A 37 -18.22 -15.31 -1.93
N ASP A 38 -18.62 -14.32 -2.75
CA ASP A 38 -20.01 -13.85 -2.78
C ASP A 38 -20.81 -14.60 -3.86
N HIS A 39 -21.79 -15.40 -3.43
CA HIS A 39 -22.79 -16.02 -4.33
C HIS A 39 -23.60 -14.98 -5.14
N ASN A 40 -23.48 -13.69 -4.80
CA ASN A 40 -24.04 -12.54 -5.52
C ASN A 40 -22.95 -11.73 -6.25
N PHE A 41 -21.99 -12.38 -6.91
CA PHE A 41 -21.05 -11.69 -7.80
C PHE A 41 -21.80 -10.98 -8.94
N LYS A 42 -22.27 -9.76 -8.66
CA LYS A 42 -22.86 -8.85 -9.65
C LYS A 42 -21.70 -8.32 -10.48
N GLU A 43 -21.49 -8.99 -11.59
CA GLU A 43 -20.69 -8.51 -12.71
C GLU A 43 -20.95 -7.00 -12.89
N ALA A 44 -19.91 -6.19 -12.77
CA ALA A 44 -19.99 -4.72 -12.70
C ALA A 44 -20.56 -4.06 -13.98
N LEU A 45 -20.95 -4.87 -14.95
CA LEU A 45 -21.60 -4.53 -16.21
C LEU A 45 -22.79 -5.49 -16.39
N HIS A 46 -23.98 -5.04 -16.07
CA HIS A 46 -25.21 -5.75 -16.43
C HIS A 46 -25.76 -5.10 -17.70
N VAL A 47 -25.62 -5.77 -18.85
CA VAL A 47 -26.31 -5.38 -20.09
C VAL A 47 -27.62 -6.14 -20.12
N THR A 48 -28.73 -5.44 -19.91
CA THR A 48 -30.06 -6.03 -20.08
C THR A 48 -30.64 -5.46 -21.37
N GLU A 49 -30.76 -6.29 -22.40
CA GLU A 49 -31.54 -5.95 -23.60
C GLU A 49 -33.03 -6.04 -23.25
N ASN A 50 -33.72 -4.91 -23.30
CA ASN A 50 -35.18 -4.89 -23.24
C ASN A 50 -35.75 -4.89 -24.65
N GLU A 51 -36.95 -5.44 -24.85
CA GLU A 51 -37.58 -5.77 -26.15
C GLU A 51 -37.82 -4.57 -27.11
N GLY A 52 -37.36 -3.36 -26.75
CA GLY A 52 -37.43 -2.12 -27.55
C GLY A 52 -36.11 -1.63 -28.15
N GLY A 53 -34.98 -2.32 -27.97
CA GLY A 53 -33.71 -2.00 -28.64
C GLY A 53 -32.91 -0.82 -28.07
N GLU A 54 -33.20 -0.36 -26.85
CA GLU A 54 -32.34 0.56 -26.10
C GLU A 54 -31.44 -0.23 -25.14
N VAL A 55 -30.12 -0.03 -25.28
CA VAL A 55 -29.09 -0.66 -24.44
C VAL A 55 -28.83 0.24 -23.24
N GLU A 56 -29.38 -0.11 -22.08
CA GLU A 56 -29.08 0.57 -20.81
C GLU A 56 -27.85 -0.07 -20.14
N LEU A 57 -26.74 0.68 -20.09
CA LEU A 57 -25.50 0.27 -19.41
C LEU A 57 -25.53 0.75 -17.95
N ALA A 58 -25.90 -0.13 -17.02
CA ALA A 58 -25.83 0.15 -15.58
C ALA A 58 -24.43 -0.12 -15.04
N VAL A 59 -23.63 0.93 -14.85
CA VAL A 59 -22.34 0.84 -14.14
C VAL A 59 -22.61 0.98 -12.65
N LEU A 60 -22.43 -0.13 -11.90
CA LEU A 60 -22.45 -0.16 -10.44
C LEU A 60 -23.76 0.23 -9.73
N GLY A 61 -24.92 0.00 -10.35
CA GLY A 61 -26.21 -0.12 -9.66
C GLY A 61 -26.68 1.09 -8.83
N ASN A 62 -26.13 2.29 -9.02
CA ASN A 62 -26.57 3.50 -8.34
C ASN A 62 -26.44 4.69 -9.29
N ASP A 63 -27.51 5.47 -9.47
CA ASP A 63 -27.46 6.75 -10.17
C ASP A 63 -26.49 7.69 -9.44
N ILE A 64 -25.27 7.83 -9.96
CA ILE A 64 -24.25 8.67 -9.36
C ILE A 64 -24.59 10.13 -9.65
N SER A 65 -25.28 10.76 -8.70
CA SER A 65 -25.41 12.22 -8.65
C SER A 65 -24.03 12.86 -8.37
N SER A 66 -23.68 13.88 -9.14
CA SER A 66 -22.37 14.57 -9.15
C SER A 66 -21.86 15.11 -7.80
N HIS A 67 -22.70 15.11 -6.76
CA HIS A 67 -22.35 15.61 -5.43
C HIS A 67 -21.43 14.66 -4.65
N ASP A 68 -21.60 13.34 -4.80
CA ASP A 68 -20.88 12.33 -4.00
C ASP A 68 -19.39 12.17 -4.40
N ILE A 69 -19.06 12.57 -5.63
CA ILE A 69 -17.68 12.51 -6.14
C ILE A 69 -16.80 13.60 -5.51
N GLN A 70 -17.36 14.77 -5.19
CA GLN A 70 -16.61 15.86 -4.56
C GLN A 70 -16.26 15.53 -3.11
N GLU A 71 -17.19 14.94 -2.35
CA GLU A 71 -16.95 14.56 -0.96
C GLU A 71 -15.88 13.46 -0.84
N LYS A 72 -15.93 12.45 -1.73
CA LYS A 72 -14.89 11.40 -1.79
C LYS A 72 -13.53 11.95 -2.20
N LYS A 73 -13.47 12.90 -3.14
CA LYS A 73 -12.22 13.60 -3.50
C LYS A 73 -11.64 14.38 -2.32
N ALA A 74 -12.47 15.11 -1.58
CA ALA A 74 -12.04 15.85 -0.40
C ALA A 74 -11.50 14.92 0.71
N LYS A 75 -12.10 13.74 0.89
CA LYS A 75 -11.62 12.73 1.86
C LYS A 75 -10.30 12.09 1.42
N LEU A 76 -10.13 11.82 0.13
CA LEU A 76 -8.87 11.31 -0.45
C LEU A 76 -7.73 12.33 -0.38
N GLU A 77 -8.01 13.61 -0.65
CA GLU A 77 -7.03 14.68 -0.47
C GLU A 77 -6.64 14.84 1.00
N LYS A 78 -7.60 14.78 1.93
CA LYS A 78 -7.30 14.76 3.37
C LYS A 78 -6.43 13.57 3.79
N MET A 79 -6.60 12.40 3.16
CA MET A 79 -5.74 11.22 3.41
C MET A 79 -4.34 11.36 2.80
N LYS A 80 -4.20 11.94 1.59
CA LYS A 80 -2.89 12.26 0.98
C LYS A 80 -2.14 13.38 1.73
N ALA A 81 -2.88 14.33 2.29
CA ALA A 81 -2.36 15.49 3.01
C ALA A 81 -2.12 15.23 4.51
N TYR A 82 -2.36 14.02 5.01
CA TYR A 82 -2.11 13.72 6.42
C TYR A 82 -0.60 13.64 6.65
N ASN A 83 -0.08 14.76 7.14
CA ASN A 83 1.23 15.06 7.71
C ASN A 83 1.95 13.93 8.49
N PHE A 84 1.31 12.82 8.80
CA PHE A 84 1.89 11.68 9.52
C PHE A 84 3.03 11.00 8.75
N PHE A 85 2.82 10.60 7.49
CA PHE A 85 3.89 9.98 6.70
C PHE A 85 5.03 10.98 6.40
N SER A 86 4.69 12.24 6.16
CA SER A 86 5.67 13.30 5.95
C SER A 86 6.49 13.59 7.22
N SER A 87 5.85 13.67 8.39
CA SER A 87 6.56 13.89 9.67
C SER A 87 7.43 12.71 10.09
N ILE A 88 7.00 11.47 9.82
CA ILE A 88 7.83 10.26 10.01
C ILE A 88 9.01 10.27 9.05
N GLY A 89 8.77 10.54 7.77
CA GLY A 89 9.82 10.64 6.75
C GLY A 89 10.84 11.72 7.07
N LYS A 90 10.37 12.88 7.56
CA LYS A 90 11.24 13.99 7.97
C LYS A 90 12.14 13.62 9.14
N LYS A 91 11.60 13.00 10.19
CA LYS A 91 12.40 12.52 11.34
C LYS A 91 13.42 11.47 10.92
N LEU A 92 13.03 10.55 10.03
CA LEU A 92 13.93 9.54 9.49
C LEU A 92 15.08 10.18 8.71
N ALA A 93 14.76 11.12 7.81
CA ALA A 93 15.74 11.83 7.00
C ALA A 93 16.72 12.65 7.85
N GLU A 94 16.22 13.35 8.88
CA GLU A 94 17.06 14.08 9.85
C GLU A 94 18.02 13.15 10.59
N GLY A 95 17.54 11.98 11.03
CA GLY A 95 18.38 10.98 11.70
C GLY A 95 19.49 10.42 10.81
N VAL A 96 19.16 10.07 9.56
CA VAL A 96 20.13 9.58 8.58
C VAL A 96 21.15 10.66 8.24
N SER A 97 20.71 11.90 8.04
CA SER A 97 21.59 13.03 7.71
C SER A 97 22.55 13.36 8.87
N SER A 98 22.06 13.33 10.11
CA SER A 98 22.89 13.56 11.30
C SER A 98 23.96 12.47 11.46
N PHE A 99 23.58 11.21 11.23
CA PHE A 99 24.54 10.09 11.27
C PHE A 99 25.61 10.22 10.18
N ALA A 100 25.21 10.56 8.95
CA ALA A 100 26.14 10.74 7.84
C ALA A 100 27.13 11.88 8.11
N ASN A 101 26.66 13.02 8.61
CA ASN A 101 27.52 14.16 8.96
C ASN A 101 28.54 13.79 10.04
N LYS A 102 28.11 13.09 11.11
CA LYS A 102 29.03 12.61 12.15
C LYS A 102 30.06 11.62 11.62
N ALA A 103 29.68 10.74 10.71
CA ALA A 103 30.60 9.80 10.10
C ALA A 103 31.66 10.53 9.26
N ILE A 104 31.26 11.55 8.50
CA ILE A 104 32.18 12.39 7.71
C ILE A 104 33.11 13.19 8.62
N GLU A 105 32.59 13.75 9.71
CA GLU A 105 33.36 14.51 10.70
C GLU A 105 34.44 13.64 11.35
N LEU A 106 34.09 12.43 11.81
CA LEU A 106 35.06 11.47 12.38
C LEU A 106 36.13 11.03 11.39
N ILE A 107 35.78 10.85 10.11
CA ILE A 107 36.76 10.54 9.06
C ILE A 107 37.70 11.72 8.86
N THR A 108 37.17 12.93 8.81
CA THR A 108 37.93 14.16 8.57
C THR A 108 38.89 14.46 9.72
N GLU A 109 38.44 14.29 10.97
CA GLU A 109 39.28 14.43 12.18
C GLU A 109 40.42 13.40 12.25
N LEU A 110 40.29 12.25 11.59
CA LEU A 110 41.31 11.19 11.58
C LEU A 110 42.40 11.43 10.51
N PHE A 111 42.12 12.28 9.53
CA PHE A 111 43.04 12.67 8.45
C PHE A 111 43.66 14.07 8.65
N GLN A 112 43.21 14.84 9.66
CA GLN A 112 43.89 16.05 10.18
C GLN A 112 44.86 15.70 11.30
#